data_AF-A0AAV0UJF2-F1
#
_entry.id   AF-A0AAV0UJF2-F1
#
_cell.length_a   1.000
_cell.length_b   1.000
_cell.length_c   1.000
_cell.angle_alpha   90.00
_cell.angle_beta   90.00
_cell.angle_gamma   90.00
#
_symmetry.space_group_name_H-M   'P 1'
#
loop_
_entity.id
_entity.type
_entity.pdbx_description
1 polymer ?
#
loop_
_entity_poly.entity_id
_entity_poly.type
_entity_poly.pdbx_seq_one_letter_code
_entity_poly.pdbx_strand_id
1 'polypeptide(L)'
;MLPFHAILPALNEMVPISSAFVGDEIVKCTSGHLFKTTFGGAPFAICAAGRSGFRAFSSDFKVTVKYLEAPVQVEVPALSNGISCKVIATATSMTLTAVALLTGSTYFPTSTTRQLKTAEILKMEPSSCKCKSKPRPCVIFHGIGGTHELEDLQDTPKDVTRMGNINYNAPCCSEVKYAILNTLNSSWLDKSLQHKFCDRALRVSETSDKEEHVVKDTVVVTHSMGGLVLALAIATGKCSLGEGTSWVAISTPMMGSMVSDFAHDYCDKKDHAFSPGKMLEFIGQCPLPASRRNIVYQNERHASKTINEAYVRAQKAYAKNVFAAMCSDNPNGVMSQYEAIMLFTARVVPHKSPQNDALVEFQSCAIGLDESKFGKNYRSKFYRPSLNHADTAFLTHDAFWDDSQKPRKWFECLL
;
A
#
# COMPACT_ATOMS: atom_id res chain seq x y z
N MET A 1 9.92 -8.01 -8.00
CA MET A 1 11.30 -8.55 -8.20
C MET A 1 12.09 -8.33 -6.91
N LEU A 2 12.85 -9.31 -6.40
CA LEU A 2 13.72 -9.08 -5.24
C LEU A 2 14.80 -8.05 -5.64
N PRO A 3 15.04 -6.97 -4.87
CA PRO A 3 15.96 -5.91 -5.25
C PRO A 3 17.41 -6.34 -5.00
N PHE A 4 17.85 -7.45 -5.59
CA PHE A 4 19.20 -8.00 -5.45
C PHE A 4 20.28 -6.98 -5.82
N HIS A 5 19.99 -6.11 -6.79
CA HIS A 5 20.89 -5.02 -7.20
C HIS A 5 21.20 -4.03 -6.05
N ALA A 6 20.31 -3.91 -5.06
CA ALA A 6 20.47 -3.00 -3.93
C ALA A 6 21.19 -3.63 -2.72
N ILE A 7 21.55 -4.92 -2.77
CA ILE A 7 22.23 -5.60 -1.66
C ILE A 7 23.63 -5.05 -1.47
N LEU A 8 24.42 -4.94 -2.55
CA LEU A 8 25.80 -4.47 -2.45
C LEU A 8 25.88 -3.02 -1.91
N PRO A 9 25.06 -2.06 -2.39
CA PRO A 9 24.95 -0.75 -1.76
C PRO A 9 24.62 -0.80 -0.26
N ALA A 10 23.63 -1.59 0.16
CA ALA A 10 23.29 -1.71 1.59
C ALA A 10 24.46 -2.25 2.42
N LEU A 11 25.20 -3.24 1.91
CA LEU A 11 26.38 -3.75 2.61
C LEU A 11 27.51 -2.69 2.72
N ASN A 12 27.65 -1.81 1.74
CA ASN A 12 28.61 -0.72 1.80
C ASN A 12 28.28 0.32 2.88
N GLU A 13 27.00 0.50 3.21
CA GLU A 13 26.52 1.43 4.24
C GLU A 13 26.56 0.83 5.66
N MET A 14 27.13 -0.37 5.84
CA MET A 14 27.21 -0.99 7.16
C MET A 14 28.00 -0.16 8.17
N VAL A 15 27.40 0.05 9.33
CA VAL A 15 28.04 0.74 10.46
C VAL A 15 28.08 -0.20 11.68
N PRO A 16 29.21 -0.33 12.38
CA PRO A 16 29.29 -1.11 13.63
C PRO A 16 28.34 -0.57 14.70
N ILE A 17 27.70 -1.47 15.44
CA ILE A 17 26.79 -1.14 16.56
C ILE A 17 27.08 -2.01 17.78
N SER A 18 26.74 -1.54 18.98
CA SER A 18 26.98 -2.32 20.20
C SER A 18 25.92 -3.38 20.47
N SER A 19 24.68 -3.10 20.08
CA SER A 19 23.55 -3.98 20.33
C SER A 19 22.43 -3.69 19.36
N ALA A 20 21.65 -4.72 19.04
CA ALA A 20 20.41 -4.58 18.29
C ALA A 20 19.27 -5.32 18.99
N PHE A 21 18.06 -4.80 18.84
CA PHE A 21 16.83 -5.38 19.37
C PHE A 21 15.77 -5.49 18.28
N VAL A 22 14.93 -6.52 18.34
CA VAL A 22 13.68 -6.64 17.58
C VAL A 22 12.55 -6.70 18.60
N GLY A 23 11.77 -5.62 18.69
CA GLY A 23 10.92 -5.38 19.86
C GLY A 23 11.77 -5.34 21.13
N ASP A 24 11.43 -6.17 22.10
CA ASP A 24 12.16 -6.28 23.37
C ASP A 24 13.24 -7.38 23.35
N GLU A 25 13.40 -8.12 22.24
CA GLU A 25 14.34 -9.23 22.12
C GLU A 25 15.71 -8.77 21.61
N ILE A 26 16.78 -9.13 22.33
CA ILE A 26 18.15 -8.83 21.90
C ILE A 26 18.62 -9.74 20.77
N VAL A 27 19.20 -9.15 19.73
CA VAL A 27 19.88 -9.87 18.65
C VAL A 27 21.18 -10.47 19.18
N LYS A 28 21.20 -11.79 19.39
CA LYS A 28 22.38 -12.51 19.87
C LYS A 28 23.43 -12.66 18.77
N CYS A 29 24.54 -11.93 18.89
CA CYS A 29 25.70 -12.04 18.01
C CYS A 29 26.95 -12.52 18.75
N THR A 30 27.22 -13.83 18.70
CA THR A 30 28.29 -14.48 19.47
C THR A 30 29.70 -14.10 19.01
N SER A 31 29.87 -13.62 17.78
CA SER A 31 31.16 -13.17 17.25
C SER A 31 31.56 -11.78 17.76
N GLY A 32 30.62 -11.00 18.31
CA GLY A 32 30.81 -9.59 18.65
C GLY A 32 30.85 -8.63 17.45
N HIS A 33 30.83 -9.14 16.21
CA HIS A 33 30.84 -8.34 14.99
C HIS A 33 29.41 -8.05 14.53
N LEU A 34 28.81 -7.02 15.13
CA LEU A 34 27.46 -6.59 14.86
C LEU A 34 27.44 -5.24 14.13
N PHE A 35 26.67 -5.17 13.04
CA PHE A 35 26.53 -3.98 12.21
C PHE A 35 25.05 -3.64 12.01
N LYS A 36 24.75 -2.37 11.74
CA LYS A 36 23.46 -1.95 11.18
C LYS A 36 23.61 -1.61 9.70
N THR A 37 22.53 -1.77 8.95
CA THR A 37 22.36 -1.20 7.61
C THR A 37 20.87 -0.98 7.32
N THR A 38 20.56 -0.38 6.18
CA THR A 38 19.21 -0.22 5.65
C THR A 38 19.13 -0.90 4.27
N PHE A 39 18.08 -1.68 4.05
CA PHE A 39 17.82 -2.32 2.76
C PHE A 39 16.32 -2.24 2.45
N GLY A 40 15.96 -1.69 1.28
CA GLY A 40 14.56 -1.42 0.92
C GLY A 40 13.84 -0.47 1.89
N GLY A 41 14.58 0.40 2.57
CA GLY A 41 14.03 1.30 3.60
C GLY A 41 13.83 0.65 4.97
N ALA A 42 13.98 -0.68 5.08
CA ALA A 42 13.91 -1.39 6.36
C ALA A 42 15.29 -1.49 7.04
N PRO A 43 15.38 -1.33 8.37
CA PRO A 43 16.62 -1.53 9.11
C PRO A 43 16.96 -3.02 9.26
N PHE A 44 18.26 -3.32 9.24
CA PHE A 44 18.81 -4.65 9.49
C PHE A 44 19.96 -4.59 10.50
N ALA A 45 19.99 -5.56 11.40
CA ALA A 45 21.18 -5.90 12.17
C ALA A 45 21.90 -7.08 11.51
N ILE A 46 23.19 -6.96 11.21
CA ILE A 46 24.02 -8.00 10.59
C ILE A 46 25.01 -8.52 11.62
N CYS A 47 24.93 -9.81 11.91
CA CYS A 47 25.90 -10.54 12.72
C CYS A 47 26.80 -11.40 11.84
N ALA A 48 28.07 -11.01 11.72
CA ALA A 48 29.06 -11.75 10.95
C ALA A 48 29.50 -13.02 11.69
N ALA A 49 29.70 -14.13 10.97
CA ALA A 49 30.14 -15.41 11.53
C ALA A 49 31.38 -15.98 10.80
N GLY A 50 32.22 -15.10 10.25
CA GLY A 50 33.42 -15.47 9.50
C GLY A 50 33.09 -16.36 8.30
N ARG A 51 33.82 -17.48 8.13
CA ARG A 51 33.62 -18.42 7.02
C ARG A 51 32.26 -19.11 7.02
N SER A 52 31.55 -19.15 8.16
CA SER A 52 30.19 -19.69 8.24
C SER A 52 29.12 -18.76 7.63
N GLY A 53 29.51 -17.57 7.17
CA GLY A 53 28.61 -16.59 6.57
C GLY A 53 28.18 -15.50 7.55
N PHE A 54 26.93 -15.05 7.44
CA PHE A 54 26.35 -14.09 8.37
C PHE A 54 24.85 -14.25 8.50
N ARG A 55 24.29 -13.65 9.56
CA ARG A 55 22.84 -13.56 9.78
C ARG A 55 22.43 -12.09 9.76
N ALA A 56 21.45 -11.76 8.95
CA ALA A 56 20.81 -10.44 8.97
C ALA A 56 19.44 -10.56 9.63
N PHE A 57 19.15 -9.69 10.59
CA PHE A 57 17.91 -9.67 11.36
C PHE A 57 17.16 -8.38 11.02
N SER A 58 15.87 -8.50 10.73
CA SER A 58 14.95 -7.37 10.61
C SER A 58 13.68 -7.66 11.42
N SER A 59 12.75 -6.71 11.44
CA SER A 59 11.47 -6.86 12.14
C SER A 59 10.65 -8.05 11.65
N ASP A 60 10.65 -8.30 10.33
CA ASP A 60 9.70 -9.24 9.72
C ASP A 60 10.28 -10.64 9.46
N PHE A 61 11.60 -10.74 9.30
CA PHE A 61 12.27 -12.00 9.03
C PHE A 61 13.77 -11.91 9.31
N LYS A 62 14.42 -13.06 9.20
CA LYS A 62 15.86 -13.23 9.34
C LYS A 62 16.42 -13.89 8.09
N VAL A 63 17.51 -13.33 7.57
CA VAL A 63 18.28 -13.89 6.46
C VAL A 63 19.48 -14.63 7.02
N THR A 64 19.73 -15.83 6.50
CA THR A 64 20.97 -16.57 6.76
C THR A 64 21.73 -16.70 5.46
N VAL A 65 22.93 -16.13 5.40
CA VAL A 65 23.82 -16.21 4.25
C VAL A 65 24.91 -17.22 4.57
N LYS A 66 25.17 -18.13 3.63
CA LYS A 66 26.27 -19.09 3.67
C LYS A 66 27.20 -18.83 2.51
N TYR A 67 28.50 -18.95 2.76
CA TYR A 67 29.50 -18.87 1.69
C TYR A 67 29.69 -20.24 1.06
N LEU A 68 29.80 -20.23 -0.27
CA LEU A 68 30.16 -21.43 -1.02
C LEU A 68 31.66 -21.66 -0.88
N GLU A 69 32.06 -22.94 -0.84
CA GLU A 69 33.48 -23.32 -0.73
C GLU A 69 34.27 -22.98 -1.99
N ALA A 70 33.60 -23.02 -3.15
CA ALA A 70 34.15 -22.65 -4.44
C ALA A 70 33.34 -21.51 -5.06
N PRO A 71 33.99 -20.59 -5.77
CA PRO A 71 33.29 -19.54 -6.51
C PRO A 71 32.44 -20.16 -7.62
N VAL A 72 31.24 -19.60 -7.83
CA VAL A 72 30.41 -19.94 -8.99
C VAL A 72 31.08 -19.36 -10.23
N GLN A 73 31.50 -20.21 -11.16
CA GLN A 73 32.00 -19.77 -12.45
C GLN A 73 30.81 -19.24 -13.27
N VAL A 74 30.79 -17.94 -13.52
CA VAL A 74 29.83 -17.33 -14.45
C VAL A 74 30.56 -17.15 -15.77
N GLU A 75 30.30 -18.08 -16.69
CA GLU A 75 30.87 -17.98 -18.04
C GLU A 75 30.28 -16.79 -18.77
N VAL A 76 31.14 -16.02 -19.44
CA VAL A 76 30.69 -14.95 -20.33
C VAL A 76 29.95 -15.61 -21.49
N PRO A 77 28.68 -15.24 -21.77
CA PRO A 77 27.95 -15.81 -22.89
C PRO A 77 28.72 -15.60 -24.19
N ALA A 78 28.88 -16.68 -24.98
CA ALA A 78 29.49 -16.58 -26.29
C ALA A 78 28.58 -15.73 -27.20
N LEU A 79 29.02 -14.51 -27.52
CA LEU A 79 28.34 -13.64 -28.47
C LEU A 79 28.69 -14.12 -29.89
N SER A 80 27.70 -14.61 -30.63
CA SER A 80 27.87 -14.91 -32.05
C SER A 80 28.09 -13.60 -32.84
N ASN A 81 28.93 -13.66 -33.87
CA ASN A 81 29.11 -12.64 -34.91
C ASN A 81 29.84 -11.33 -34.51
N GLY A 82 30.77 -11.35 -33.55
CA GLY A 82 31.63 -10.18 -33.28
C GLY A 82 30.89 -8.96 -32.70
N ILE A 83 29.68 -9.19 -32.17
CA ILE A 83 28.87 -8.15 -31.52
C ILE A 83 29.53 -7.80 -30.19
N SER A 84 29.95 -6.54 -30.04
CA SER A 84 30.41 -5.99 -28.76
C SER A 84 29.21 -5.42 -28.00
N CYS A 85 28.94 -5.93 -26.80
CA CYS A 85 27.91 -5.38 -25.92
C CYS A 85 28.44 -4.12 -25.23
N LYS A 86 27.67 -3.03 -25.29
CA LYS A 86 27.96 -1.83 -24.49
C LYS A 86 27.90 -2.19 -23.01
N VAL A 87 28.90 -1.77 -22.24
CA VAL A 87 28.88 -1.89 -20.78
C VAL A 87 27.73 -1.03 -20.25
N ILE A 88 26.69 -1.68 -19.74
CA ILE A 88 25.49 -1.02 -19.17
C ILE A 88 25.57 -0.83 -17.66
N ALA A 89 26.55 -1.45 -16.99
CA ALA A 89 26.75 -1.36 -15.55
C ALA A 89 28.24 -1.42 -15.20
N THR A 90 28.66 -0.59 -14.25
CA THR A 90 30.02 -0.58 -13.70
C THR A 90 30.12 -1.47 -12.48
N ALA A 91 31.31 -2.04 -12.25
CA ALA A 91 31.59 -2.78 -11.01
C ALA A 91 31.31 -1.91 -9.79
N THR A 92 30.62 -2.47 -8.79
CA THR A 92 30.35 -1.78 -7.53
C THR A 92 31.61 -1.81 -6.67
N SER A 93 32.16 -0.65 -6.35
CA SER A 93 33.28 -0.56 -5.40
C SER A 93 32.76 -0.87 -4.00
N MET A 94 33.48 -1.73 -3.27
CA MET A 94 33.06 -2.20 -1.94
C MET A 94 33.93 -1.60 -0.84
N THR A 95 33.33 -1.23 0.29
CA THR A 95 34.08 -0.80 1.48
C THR A 95 34.86 -1.97 2.08
N LEU A 96 35.95 -1.71 2.80
CA LEU A 96 36.74 -2.76 3.44
C LEU A 96 35.90 -3.61 4.41
N THR A 97 34.96 -3.00 5.13
CA THR A 97 34.01 -3.70 6.01
C THR A 97 33.09 -4.63 5.22
N ALA A 98 32.57 -4.16 4.08
CA ALA A 98 31.70 -4.98 3.23
C ALA A 98 32.45 -6.13 2.57
N VAL A 99 33.68 -5.90 2.10
CA VAL A 99 34.56 -6.95 1.58
C VAL A 99 34.87 -7.98 2.67
N ALA A 100 35.22 -7.53 3.89
CA ALA A 100 35.49 -8.40 5.01
C ALA A 100 34.27 -9.29 5.35
N LEU A 101 33.07 -8.71 5.36
CA LEU A 101 31.85 -9.49 5.51
C LEU A 101 31.73 -10.51 4.37
N LEU A 102 31.65 -10.07 3.11
CA LEU A 102 31.37 -10.91 1.93
C LEU A 102 32.37 -12.04 1.69
N THR A 103 33.61 -11.88 2.17
CA THR A 103 34.68 -12.89 2.05
C THR A 103 34.82 -13.77 3.29
N GLY A 104 34.04 -13.52 4.33
CA GLY A 104 34.10 -14.28 5.59
C GLY A 104 35.37 -14.03 6.42
N SER A 105 35.97 -12.85 6.27
CA SER A 105 37.05 -12.40 7.14
C SER A 105 36.56 -12.27 8.59
N THR A 106 37.42 -12.60 9.54
CA THR A 106 37.23 -12.30 10.97
C THR A 106 37.83 -10.95 11.35
N TYR A 107 38.57 -10.31 10.44
CA TYR A 107 39.21 -9.02 10.67
C TYR A 107 38.40 -7.92 9.99
N PHE A 108 37.73 -7.12 10.81
CA PHE A 108 37.02 -5.92 10.38
C PHE A 108 37.87 -4.69 10.69
N PRO A 109 38.04 -3.76 9.72
CA PRO A 109 38.78 -2.52 9.96
C PRO A 109 38.10 -1.73 11.09
N THR A 110 38.83 -1.48 12.17
CA THR A 110 38.41 -0.54 13.21
C THR A 110 39.08 0.80 12.91
N SER A 111 38.32 1.90 13.01
CA SER A 111 38.92 3.23 12.86
C SER A 111 39.97 3.42 13.94
N THR A 112 41.22 3.67 13.56
CA THR A 112 42.34 3.96 14.46
C THR A 112 42.23 5.34 15.10
N THR A 113 41.26 6.16 14.70
CA THR A 113 40.92 7.39 15.41
C THR A 113 39.94 7.11 16.53
N ARG A 114 40.40 7.31 17.76
CA ARG A 114 39.63 7.22 19.01
C ARG A 114 38.55 8.31 19.04
N GLN A 115 37.53 8.20 18.21
CA GLN A 115 36.34 9.04 18.30
C GLN A 115 35.42 8.40 19.34
N LEU A 116 35.29 9.06 20.51
CA LEU A 116 34.29 8.77 21.53
C LEU A 116 32.88 9.05 20.97
N LYS A 117 32.45 8.26 19.99
CA LYS A 117 31.05 8.23 19.58
C LYS A 117 30.32 7.27 20.50
N THR A 118 29.21 7.73 21.06
CA THR A 118 28.29 6.93 21.85
C THR A 118 27.98 5.64 21.09
N ALA A 119 28.03 4.51 21.78
CA ALA A 119 27.77 3.21 21.19
C ALA A 119 26.34 3.20 20.63
N GLU A 120 26.20 3.03 19.32
CA GLU A 120 24.92 3.12 18.67
C GLU A 120 24.11 1.83 18.89
N ILE A 121 22.86 1.99 19.31
CA ILE A 121 21.93 0.90 19.57
C ILE A 121 20.87 0.91 18.49
N LEU A 122 20.75 -0.19 17.74
CA LEU A 122 19.68 -0.35 16.77
C LEU A 122 18.44 -0.96 17.46
N LYS A 123 17.35 -0.21 17.52
CA LYS A 123 16.05 -0.76 17.93
C LYS A 123 15.18 -0.93 16.69
N MET A 124 14.88 -2.18 16.37
CA MET A 124 13.90 -2.55 15.36
C MET A 124 12.61 -2.92 16.07
N GLU A 125 11.52 -2.69 15.37
CA GLU A 125 10.19 -2.91 15.93
C GLU A 125 9.82 -4.40 15.84
N PRO A 126 8.83 -4.85 16.62
CA PRO A 126 8.30 -6.20 16.48
C PRO A 126 7.71 -6.43 15.07
N SER A 127 7.54 -7.71 14.71
CA SER A 127 6.92 -8.11 13.45
C SER A 127 5.46 -7.68 13.36
N SER A 128 4.75 -7.63 14.48
CA SER A 128 3.34 -7.24 14.61
C SER A 128 3.15 -5.98 15.47
N CYS A 129 2.02 -5.31 15.28
CA CYS A 129 1.63 -4.13 16.05
C CYS A 129 0.50 -4.46 17.03
N LYS A 130 0.58 -3.86 18.22
CA LYS A 130 -0.52 -3.85 19.19
C LYS A 130 -1.35 -2.60 19.00
N CYS A 131 -2.64 -2.67 19.32
CA CYS A 131 -3.51 -1.51 19.28
C CYS A 131 -3.03 -0.43 20.26
N LYS A 132 -2.98 0.83 19.81
CA LYS A 132 -2.58 1.99 20.62
C LYS A 132 -3.79 2.79 21.13
N SER A 133 -4.99 2.45 20.70
CA SER A 133 -6.26 3.04 21.15
C SER A 133 -7.18 2.00 21.79
N LYS A 134 -8.35 2.44 22.27
CA LYS A 134 -9.41 1.53 22.71
C LYS A 134 -9.94 0.76 21.48
N PRO A 135 -9.93 -0.58 21.50
CA PRO A 135 -10.52 -1.37 20.41
C PRO A 135 -11.99 -1.00 20.21
N ARG A 136 -12.39 -0.92 18.95
CA ARG A 136 -13.72 -0.47 18.51
C ARG A 136 -14.22 -1.36 17.37
N PRO A 137 -15.53 -1.48 17.15
CA PRO A 137 -16.03 -2.19 15.98
C PRO A 137 -15.55 -1.52 14.68
N CYS A 138 -15.19 -2.33 13.69
CA CYS A 138 -14.73 -1.87 12.40
C CYS A 138 -15.70 -2.28 11.30
N VAL A 139 -16.00 -1.34 10.40
CA VAL A 139 -16.81 -1.59 9.20
C VAL A 139 -16.02 -1.26 7.95
N ILE A 140 -15.99 -2.19 7.01
CA ILE A 140 -15.21 -2.09 5.78
C ILE A 140 -16.15 -2.01 4.59
N PHE A 141 -16.00 -0.93 3.84
CA PHE A 141 -16.69 -0.71 2.57
C PHE A 141 -15.72 -0.90 1.42
N HIS A 142 -16.04 -1.86 0.55
CA HIS A 142 -15.27 -2.13 -0.66
C HIS A 142 -15.51 -1.07 -1.74
N GLY A 143 -14.64 -1.08 -2.74
CA GLY A 143 -14.75 -0.25 -3.94
C GLY A 143 -15.73 -0.76 -4.99
N ILE A 144 -15.49 -0.36 -6.25
CA ILE A 144 -16.25 -0.83 -7.41
C ILE A 144 -16.12 -2.34 -7.58
N GLY A 145 -17.25 -3.00 -7.86
CA GLY A 145 -17.28 -4.37 -8.38
C GLY A 145 -18.18 -5.35 -7.64
N GLY A 146 -18.88 -4.92 -6.58
CA GLY A 146 -19.95 -5.73 -5.98
C GLY A 146 -21.16 -5.79 -6.90
N THR A 147 -21.52 -6.99 -7.35
CA THR A 147 -22.65 -7.23 -8.27
C THR A 147 -23.98 -7.43 -7.54
N HIS A 148 -23.92 -7.75 -6.26
CA HIS A 148 -25.05 -8.01 -5.38
C HIS A 148 -24.81 -7.32 -4.04
N GLU A 149 -25.79 -7.42 -3.14
CA GLU A 149 -25.71 -6.86 -1.79
C GLU A 149 -26.31 -7.84 -0.79
N LEU A 150 -25.83 -7.76 0.44
CA LEU A 150 -26.35 -8.51 1.58
C LEU A 150 -26.91 -7.52 2.61
N GLU A 151 -28.01 -7.89 3.24
CA GLU A 151 -28.62 -7.01 4.24
C GLU A 151 -27.76 -6.92 5.50
N ASP A 152 -27.23 -8.06 5.93
CA ASP A 152 -26.40 -8.15 7.13
C ASP A 152 -24.93 -7.86 6.81
N LEU A 153 -24.23 -7.38 7.83
CA LEU A 153 -22.78 -7.24 7.83
C LEU A 153 -22.11 -8.61 7.90
N GLN A 154 -21.10 -8.82 7.07
CA GLN A 154 -20.41 -10.10 6.96
C GLN A 154 -19.13 -10.11 7.78
N ASP A 155 -18.73 -11.28 8.30
CA ASP A 155 -17.45 -11.46 9.01
C ASP A 155 -16.25 -11.59 8.08
N THR A 156 -16.50 -11.83 6.79
CA THR A 156 -15.46 -12.01 5.76
C THR A 156 -15.86 -11.34 4.45
N PRO A 157 -14.91 -10.94 3.60
CA PRO A 157 -15.21 -10.36 2.30
C PRO A 157 -15.44 -11.40 1.20
N LYS A 158 -15.77 -12.65 1.52
CA LYS A 158 -15.85 -13.74 0.52
C LYS A 158 -16.84 -13.47 -0.61
N ASP A 159 -17.90 -12.72 -0.31
CA ASP A 159 -18.94 -12.34 -1.28
C ASP A 159 -18.54 -11.12 -2.15
N VAL A 160 -17.35 -10.55 -1.95
CA VAL A 160 -16.79 -9.50 -2.81
C VAL A 160 -15.33 -9.78 -3.18
N THR A 161 -15.06 -9.96 -4.46
CA THR A 161 -13.69 -10.23 -4.98
C THR A 161 -12.76 -9.02 -5.00
N ARG A 162 -13.21 -7.89 -4.43
CA ARG A 162 -12.57 -6.57 -4.54
C ARG A 162 -12.05 -6.03 -3.21
N MET A 163 -12.09 -6.84 -2.15
CA MET A 163 -11.56 -6.51 -0.83
C MET A 163 -10.92 -7.75 -0.21
N GLY A 164 -9.72 -7.59 0.33
CA GLY A 164 -9.04 -8.64 1.06
C GLY A 164 -9.51 -8.75 2.51
N ASN A 165 -9.29 -9.92 3.09
CA ASN A 165 -9.57 -10.14 4.51
C ASN A 165 -8.45 -9.54 5.37
N ILE A 166 -8.81 -8.65 6.30
CA ILE A 166 -7.89 -7.98 7.22
C ILE A 166 -8.05 -8.40 8.68
N ASN A 167 -8.89 -9.41 8.98
CA ASN A 167 -9.25 -9.76 10.36
C ASN A 167 -8.02 -10.07 11.24
N TYR A 168 -6.94 -10.59 10.64
CA TYR A 168 -5.69 -10.91 11.34
C TYR A 168 -4.68 -9.75 11.42
N ASN A 169 -4.97 -8.60 10.80
CA ASN A 169 -4.11 -7.42 10.75
C ASN A 169 -4.82 -6.19 11.34
N ALA A 170 -5.82 -6.39 12.20
CA ALA A 170 -6.72 -5.35 12.68
C ALA A 170 -6.80 -5.33 14.22
N PRO A 171 -5.69 -5.14 14.95
CA PRO A 171 -5.64 -5.29 16.42
C PRO A 171 -6.49 -4.26 17.16
N CYS A 172 -6.82 -3.13 16.52
CA CYS A 172 -7.72 -2.12 17.07
C CYS A 172 -9.20 -2.33 16.74
N CYS A 173 -9.52 -3.39 16.00
CA CYS A 173 -10.89 -3.78 15.74
C CYS A 173 -11.32 -4.80 16.79
N SER A 174 -12.32 -4.46 17.62
CA SER A 174 -12.95 -5.45 18.51
C SER A 174 -13.67 -6.53 17.69
N GLU A 175 -14.21 -6.14 16.54
CA GLU A 175 -14.71 -7.00 15.49
C GLU A 175 -14.49 -6.34 14.13
N VAL A 176 -14.38 -7.14 13.08
CA VAL A 176 -14.25 -6.66 11.70
C VAL A 176 -15.46 -7.12 10.91
N LYS A 177 -16.21 -6.15 10.38
CA LYS A 177 -17.39 -6.37 9.56
C LYS A 177 -17.20 -5.81 8.16
N TYR A 178 -17.73 -6.52 7.17
CA TYR A 178 -17.70 -6.13 5.76
C TYR A 178 -19.12 -5.82 5.30
N ALA A 179 -19.30 -4.62 4.73
CA ALA A 179 -20.55 -4.25 4.09
C ALA A 179 -20.49 -4.64 2.61
N ILE A 180 -21.28 -5.65 2.23
CA ILE A 180 -21.38 -6.14 0.85
C ILE A 180 -22.53 -5.42 0.16
N LEU A 181 -22.20 -4.53 -0.78
CA LEU A 181 -23.16 -3.65 -1.45
C LEU A 181 -23.01 -3.71 -2.97
N ASN A 182 -24.09 -3.45 -3.70
CA ASN A 182 -24.08 -3.42 -5.17
C ASN A 182 -23.42 -2.13 -5.68
N THR A 183 -22.08 -2.14 -5.71
CA THR A 183 -21.23 -1.03 -6.13
C THR A 183 -20.74 -1.16 -7.58
N LEU A 184 -21.23 -2.14 -8.33
CA LEU A 184 -21.05 -2.18 -9.79
C LEU A 184 -22.18 -1.41 -10.48
N ASN A 185 -23.42 -1.72 -10.13
CA ASN A 185 -24.60 -1.18 -10.82
C ASN A 185 -25.10 0.14 -10.23
N SER A 186 -24.59 0.55 -9.06
CA SER A 186 -24.93 1.82 -8.42
C SER A 186 -23.78 2.82 -8.56
N SER A 187 -24.13 4.08 -8.84
CA SER A 187 -23.18 5.19 -8.85
C SER A 187 -22.89 5.67 -7.42
N TRP A 188 -21.71 6.26 -7.18
CA TRP A 188 -21.44 6.97 -5.92
C TRP A 188 -22.36 8.17 -5.67
N LEU A 189 -23.00 8.68 -6.73
CA LEU A 189 -24.03 9.72 -6.68
C LEU A 189 -25.40 9.17 -6.25
N ASP A 190 -25.58 7.85 -6.22
CA ASP A 190 -26.86 7.22 -5.89
C ASP A 190 -27.20 7.44 -4.41
N LYS A 191 -28.35 8.07 -4.16
CA LYS A 191 -28.80 8.39 -2.80
C LYS A 191 -29.11 7.13 -2.01
N SER A 192 -29.65 6.07 -2.62
CA SER A 192 -29.93 4.80 -1.94
C SER A 192 -28.63 4.14 -1.48
N LEU A 193 -27.61 4.11 -2.35
CA LEU A 193 -26.28 3.60 -1.98
C LEU A 193 -25.67 4.40 -0.81
N GLN A 194 -25.79 5.73 -0.83
CA GLN A 194 -25.32 6.59 0.27
C GLN A 194 -26.03 6.29 1.60
N HIS A 195 -27.36 6.11 1.60
CA HIS A 195 -28.08 5.71 2.81
C HIS A 195 -27.62 4.33 3.29
N LYS A 196 -27.46 3.35 2.39
CA LYS A 196 -26.98 2.02 2.78
C LYS A 196 -25.60 2.09 3.45
N PHE A 197 -24.68 2.91 2.94
CA PHE A 197 -23.38 3.12 3.61
C PHE A 197 -23.54 3.65 5.04
N CYS A 198 -24.39 4.67 5.23
CA CYS A 198 -24.68 5.21 6.54
C CYS A 198 -25.34 4.19 7.47
N ASP A 199 -26.39 3.50 6.99
CA ASP A 199 -27.12 2.49 7.75
C ASP A 199 -26.20 1.35 8.20
N ARG A 200 -25.33 0.87 7.32
CA ARG A 200 -24.35 -0.17 7.66
C ARG A 200 -23.35 0.33 8.71
N ALA A 201 -22.88 1.57 8.61
CA ALA A 201 -21.97 2.14 9.61
C ALA A 201 -22.64 2.33 10.98
N LEU A 202 -23.89 2.80 11.01
CA LEU A 202 -24.68 3.04 12.23
C LEU A 202 -25.00 1.75 13.00
N ARG A 203 -25.04 0.60 12.32
CA ARG A 203 -25.40 -0.69 12.95
C ARG A 203 -24.24 -1.37 13.66
N VAL A 204 -22.99 -0.95 13.45
CA VAL A 204 -21.81 -1.69 13.92
C VAL A 204 -21.50 -1.36 15.39
N SER A 205 -21.71 -0.11 15.80
CA SER A 205 -21.56 0.29 17.19
C SER A 205 -22.92 0.57 17.83
N GLU A 206 -23.16 -0.05 18.99
CA GLU A 206 -24.35 0.20 19.82
C GLU A 206 -24.43 1.64 20.34
N THR A 207 -23.30 2.35 20.41
CA THR A 207 -23.26 3.75 20.85
C THR A 207 -23.63 4.75 19.76
N SER A 208 -23.78 4.30 18.51
CA SER A 208 -24.21 5.15 17.40
C SER A 208 -25.62 5.70 17.63
N ASP A 209 -25.80 6.96 17.28
CA ASP A 209 -27.10 7.63 17.36
C ASP A 209 -27.87 7.39 16.07
N LYS A 210 -28.84 6.46 16.12
CA LYS A 210 -29.62 6.07 14.95
C LYS A 210 -30.70 7.09 14.60
N GLU A 211 -31.16 7.89 15.56
CA GLU A 211 -32.18 8.92 15.35
C GLU A 211 -31.54 10.14 14.67
N GLU A 212 -30.38 10.59 15.17
CA GLU A 212 -29.63 11.73 14.62
C GLU A 212 -28.66 11.33 13.49
N HIS A 213 -28.64 10.05 13.10
CA HIS A 213 -27.74 9.49 12.09
C HIS A 213 -26.25 9.80 12.35
N VAL A 214 -25.79 9.66 13.59
CA VAL A 214 -24.39 9.91 14.00
C VAL A 214 -23.67 8.60 14.32
N VAL A 215 -22.66 8.25 13.51
CA VAL A 215 -21.81 7.08 13.72
C VAL A 215 -20.81 7.37 14.84
N LYS A 216 -20.84 6.60 15.93
CA LYS A 216 -19.94 6.77 17.10
C LYS A 216 -19.11 5.51 17.36
N ASP A 217 -17.96 5.70 18.01
CA ASP A 217 -17.05 4.61 18.46
C ASP A 217 -16.74 3.56 17.38
N THR A 218 -16.64 3.95 16.11
CA THR A 218 -16.48 3.02 14.98
C THR A 218 -15.24 3.36 14.16
N VAL A 219 -14.50 2.35 13.71
CA VAL A 219 -13.49 2.55 12.66
C VAL A 219 -14.15 2.26 11.31
N VAL A 220 -14.35 3.30 10.51
CA VAL A 220 -14.94 3.17 9.17
C VAL A 220 -13.80 3.12 8.16
N VAL A 221 -13.68 2.00 7.44
CA VAL A 221 -12.66 1.79 6.41
C VAL A 221 -13.31 1.81 5.04
N THR A 222 -12.82 2.64 4.13
CA THR A 222 -13.34 2.72 2.78
C THR A 222 -12.25 2.55 1.75
N HIS A 223 -12.49 1.71 0.75
CA HIS A 223 -11.58 1.55 -0.40
C HIS A 223 -12.20 2.13 -1.68
N SER A 224 -11.38 2.80 -2.49
CA SER A 224 -11.74 3.24 -3.84
C SER A 224 -13.06 4.03 -3.85
N MET A 225 -14.01 3.69 -4.74
CA MET A 225 -15.31 4.35 -4.81
C MET A 225 -16.09 4.33 -3.48
N GLY A 226 -15.86 3.38 -2.58
CA GLY A 226 -16.50 3.37 -1.27
C GLY A 226 -16.23 4.66 -0.47
N GLY A 227 -15.04 5.25 -0.62
CA GLY A 227 -14.72 6.52 0.03
C GLY A 227 -15.49 7.70 -0.57
N LEU A 228 -15.75 7.70 -1.88
CA LEU A 228 -16.60 8.72 -2.53
C LEU A 228 -18.05 8.65 -2.05
N VAL A 229 -18.58 7.43 -1.92
CA VAL A 229 -19.95 7.21 -1.43
C VAL A 229 -20.09 7.79 -0.02
N LEU A 230 -19.19 7.42 0.90
CA LEU A 230 -19.23 7.90 2.27
C LEU A 230 -19.03 9.42 2.34
N ALA A 231 -18.09 9.97 1.57
CA ALA A 231 -17.84 11.41 1.52
C ALA A 231 -19.09 12.18 1.11
N LEU A 232 -19.78 11.74 0.06
CA LEU A 232 -20.98 12.41 -0.43
C LEU A 232 -22.19 12.17 0.49
N ALA A 233 -22.28 11.00 1.13
CA ALA A 233 -23.28 10.72 2.17
C ALA A 233 -23.14 11.70 3.34
N ILE A 234 -21.91 11.93 3.83
CA ILE A 234 -21.63 12.94 4.86
C ILE A 234 -21.93 14.35 4.34
N ALA A 235 -21.45 14.70 3.15
CA ALA A 235 -21.63 16.03 2.57
C ALA A 235 -23.10 16.40 2.30
N THR A 236 -23.98 15.41 2.18
CA THR A 236 -25.42 15.59 1.93
C THR A 236 -26.28 15.30 3.17
N GLY A 237 -25.65 15.10 4.34
CA GLY A 237 -26.36 14.92 5.61
C GLY A 237 -27.08 13.59 5.75
N LYS A 238 -26.62 12.52 5.07
CA LYS A 238 -27.16 11.16 5.26
C LYS A 238 -26.72 10.53 6.57
N CYS A 239 -25.52 10.88 7.01
CA CYS A 239 -25.01 10.60 8.34
C CYS A 239 -23.83 11.52 8.64
N SER A 240 -23.39 11.53 9.90
CA SER A 240 -22.17 12.19 10.32
C SER A 240 -21.29 11.27 11.15
N LEU A 241 -19.99 11.61 11.27
CA LEU A 241 -19.06 10.88 12.12
C LEU A 241 -18.91 11.63 13.44
N GLY A 242 -19.30 10.98 14.54
CA GLY A 242 -19.27 11.52 15.88
C GLY A 242 -18.01 11.15 16.66
N GLU A 243 -18.06 11.35 17.97
CA GLU A 243 -16.96 11.03 18.89
C GLU A 243 -16.59 9.54 18.84
N GLY A 244 -15.30 9.26 19.03
CA GLY A 244 -14.79 7.90 19.00
C GLY A 244 -14.76 7.27 17.60
N THR A 245 -15.15 7.98 16.54
CA THR A 245 -15.11 7.46 15.17
C THR A 245 -13.82 7.84 14.45
N SER A 246 -13.31 6.92 13.62
CA SER A 246 -12.13 7.17 12.79
C SER A 246 -12.39 6.69 11.37
N TRP A 247 -12.31 7.58 10.39
CA TRP A 247 -12.40 7.22 8.98
C TRP A 247 -11.02 6.99 8.37
N VAL A 248 -10.78 5.75 7.98
CA VAL A 248 -9.57 5.30 7.26
C VAL A 248 -9.90 5.18 5.77
N ALA A 249 -9.38 6.09 4.96
CA ALA A 249 -9.63 6.13 3.52
C ALA A 249 -8.48 5.52 2.73
N ILE A 250 -8.79 4.68 1.74
CA ILE A 250 -7.76 3.95 0.98
C ILE A 250 -8.05 4.12 -0.51
N SER A 251 -7.09 4.65 -1.25
CA SER A 251 -7.14 4.85 -2.72
C SER A 251 -8.45 5.47 -3.21
N THR A 252 -8.99 6.43 -2.46
CA THR A 252 -10.30 7.03 -2.78
C THR A 252 -10.16 8.07 -3.89
N PRO A 253 -10.82 7.93 -5.05
CA PRO A 253 -10.63 8.85 -6.18
C PRO A 253 -11.44 10.15 -6.00
N MET A 254 -11.00 11.04 -5.10
CA MET A 254 -11.68 12.30 -4.80
C MET A 254 -11.66 13.33 -5.94
N MET A 255 -10.91 13.08 -7.02
CA MET A 255 -11.03 13.80 -8.30
C MET A 255 -11.43 12.88 -9.46
N GLY A 256 -11.91 11.66 -9.18
CA GLY A 256 -12.19 10.66 -10.22
C GLY A 256 -10.94 9.92 -10.71
N SER A 257 -11.09 9.20 -11.82
CA SER A 257 -10.08 8.30 -12.37
C SER A 257 -10.04 8.42 -13.89
N MET A 258 -8.85 8.65 -14.46
CA MET A 258 -8.66 8.67 -15.92
C MET A 258 -8.98 7.32 -16.58
N VAL A 259 -9.02 6.22 -15.81
CA VAL A 259 -9.47 4.92 -16.33
C VAL A 259 -10.94 4.98 -16.76
N SER A 260 -11.76 5.77 -16.05
CA SER A 260 -13.17 5.97 -16.40
C SER A 260 -13.29 6.75 -17.72
N ASP A 261 -12.57 7.86 -17.87
CA ASP A 261 -12.56 8.64 -19.12
C ASP A 261 -12.07 7.81 -20.31
N PHE A 262 -10.98 7.05 -20.12
CA PHE A 262 -10.48 6.13 -21.13
C PHE A 262 -11.53 5.08 -21.52
N ALA A 263 -12.28 4.56 -20.55
CA ALA A 263 -13.32 3.57 -20.79
C ALA A 263 -14.53 4.15 -21.56
N HIS A 264 -14.90 5.41 -21.30
CA HIS A 264 -15.92 6.13 -22.09
C HIS A 264 -15.47 6.26 -23.55
N ASP A 265 -14.24 6.74 -23.76
CA ASP A 265 -13.66 6.91 -25.09
C ASP A 265 -13.59 5.61 -25.89
N TYR A 266 -13.37 4.51 -25.17
CA TYR A 266 -13.36 3.18 -25.73
C TYR A 266 -14.76 2.71 -26.14
N CYS A 267 -15.76 2.86 -25.27
CA CYS A 267 -17.13 2.44 -25.56
C CYS A 267 -17.84 3.32 -26.60
N ASP A 268 -17.42 4.58 -26.78
CA ASP A 268 -17.99 5.49 -27.78
C ASP A 268 -17.49 5.25 -29.22
N LYS A 269 -16.35 4.56 -29.38
CA LYS A 269 -15.79 4.24 -30.72
C LYS A 269 -16.51 3.05 -31.34
N LYS A 270 -17.02 3.22 -32.56
CA LYS A 270 -17.74 2.17 -33.32
C LYS A 270 -16.85 1.09 -33.93
N ASP A 271 -15.57 1.38 -34.16
CA ASP A 271 -14.59 0.45 -34.74
C ASP A 271 -13.48 0.15 -33.71
N HIS A 272 -13.57 -1.01 -33.05
CA HIS A 272 -12.65 -1.40 -31.98
C HIS A 272 -11.32 -1.95 -32.53
N ALA A 273 -10.53 -1.12 -33.21
CA ALA A 273 -9.16 -1.44 -33.58
C ALA A 273 -8.20 -1.28 -32.37
N PHE A 274 -8.36 -2.12 -31.35
CA PHE A 274 -7.30 -2.53 -30.42
C PHE A 274 -7.73 -3.80 -29.66
N SER A 275 -7.03 -4.91 -29.89
CA SER A 275 -7.19 -6.20 -29.18
C SER A 275 -5.87 -6.52 -28.48
N PRO A 276 -5.87 -6.52 -27.13
CA PRO A 276 -5.59 -7.78 -26.45
C PRO A 276 -6.54 -8.02 -25.26
N GLY A 277 -7.08 -9.24 -25.19
CA GLY A 277 -8.02 -9.71 -24.17
C GLY A 277 -7.53 -9.60 -22.72
N LYS A 278 -8.48 -9.75 -21.79
CA LYS A 278 -8.48 -9.47 -20.34
C LYS A 278 -8.68 -8.00 -19.92
N MET A 279 -8.15 -7.01 -20.65
CA MET A 279 -8.46 -5.61 -20.36
C MET A 279 -9.95 -5.30 -20.60
N LEU A 280 -10.60 -5.91 -21.61
CA LEU A 280 -12.05 -5.75 -21.83
C LEU A 280 -12.89 -6.31 -20.67
N GLU A 281 -12.50 -7.39 -20.02
CA GLU A 281 -13.21 -7.90 -18.84
C GLU A 281 -13.01 -6.97 -17.62
N PHE A 282 -11.81 -6.37 -17.50
CA PHE A 282 -11.47 -5.49 -16.38
C PHE A 282 -11.99 -4.05 -16.53
N ILE A 283 -11.92 -3.48 -17.73
CA ILE A 283 -12.25 -2.07 -18.08
C ILE A 283 -13.44 -2.00 -19.04
N GLY A 284 -13.44 -2.83 -20.08
CA GLY A 284 -14.34 -2.78 -21.24
C GLY A 284 -15.68 -3.50 -21.13
N GLN A 285 -16.36 -3.44 -19.98
CA GLN A 285 -17.79 -3.77 -19.97
C GLN A 285 -18.53 -2.63 -20.66
N CYS A 286 -18.79 -2.73 -21.97
CA CYS A 286 -19.67 -1.82 -22.69
C CYS A 286 -21.08 -2.45 -22.77
N PRO A 287 -22.16 -1.70 -22.45
CA PRO A 287 -22.17 -0.34 -21.93
C PRO A 287 -21.59 -0.25 -20.51
N LEU A 288 -20.93 0.87 -20.19
CA LEU A 288 -20.29 1.04 -18.87
C LEU A 288 -21.33 0.94 -17.75
N PRO A 289 -21.07 0.14 -16.70
CA PRO A 289 -21.92 0.09 -15.53
C PRO A 289 -21.90 1.44 -14.79
N ALA A 290 -22.95 1.73 -14.01
CA ALA A 290 -23.16 3.07 -13.45
C ALA A 290 -22.01 3.56 -12.56
N SER A 291 -21.37 2.66 -11.81
CA SER A 291 -20.19 2.95 -10.99
C SER A 291 -19.02 3.49 -11.82
N ARG A 292 -18.67 2.78 -12.90
CA ARG A 292 -17.57 3.16 -13.80
C ARG A 292 -17.89 4.38 -14.63
N ARG A 293 -19.15 4.57 -15.01
CA ARG A 293 -19.60 5.71 -15.83
C ARG A 293 -19.46 7.05 -15.11
N ASN A 294 -19.66 7.08 -13.80
CA ASN A 294 -19.77 8.33 -13.04
C ASN A 294 -18.53 8.67 -12.21
N ILE A 295 -17.43 7.92 -12.33
CA ILE A 295 -16.16 8.17 -11.63
C ILE A 295 -15.11 8.85 -12.52
N VAL A 296 -15.59 9.47 -13.59
CA VAL A 296 -14.81 10.29 -14.54
C VAL A 296 -14.06 11.39 -13.81
N TYR A 297 -12.89 11.72 -14.35
CA TYR A 297 -11.99 12.67 -13.74
C TYR A 297 -12.60 14.08 -13.71
N GLN A 298 -12.46 14.78 -12.59
CA GLN A 298 -13.08 16.06 -12.36
C GLN A 298 -12.63 17.08 -13.41
N ASN A 299 -13.58 17.79 -13.99
CA ASN A 299 -13.41 18.76 -15.07
C ASN A 299 -12.92 18.20 -16.42
N GLU A 300 -12.86 16.87 -16.59
CA GLU A 300 -12.64 16.27 -17.91
C GLU A 300 -13.92 16.24 -18.74
N ARG A 301 -13.77 15.93 -20.04
CA ARG A 301 -14.85 16.00 -21.03
C ARG A 301 -16.11 15.19 -20.66
N HIS A 302 -15.96 14.08 -19.94
CA HIS A 302 -17.06 13.21 -19.56
C HIS A 302 -17.69 13.59 -18.23
N ALA A 303 -17.07 14.52 -17.49
CA ALA A 303 -17.55 15.00 -16.20
C ALA A 303 -18.60 16.10 -16.37
N SER A 304 -19.87 15.74 -16.15
CA SER A 304 -20.96 16.71 -16.08
C SER A 304 -20.78 17.74 -14.95
N LYS A 305 -21.45 18.88 -15.07
CA LYS A 305 -21.52 19.89 -13.99
C LYS A 305 -21.93 19.27 -12.65
N THR A 306 -22.93 18.38 -12.66
CA THR A 306 -23.42 17.69 -11.45
C THR A 306 -22.35 16.82 -10.81
N ILE A 307 -21.55 16.10 -11.61
CA ILE A 307 -20.41 15.28 -11.13
C ILE A 307 -19.35 16.19 -10.50
N ASN A 308 -18.98 17.29 -11.17
CA ASN A 308 -17.98 18.23 -10.66
C ASN A 308 -18.41 18.89 -9.34
N GLU A 309 -19.68 19.29 -9.21
CA GLU A 309 -20.24 19.84 -7.98
C GLU A 309 -20.32 18.79 -6.85
N ALA A 310 -20.57 17.53 -7.19
CA ALA A 310 -20.53 16.44 -6.21
C ALA A 310 -19.10 16.19 -5.70
N TYR A 311 -18.08 16.25 -6.56
CA TYR A 311 -16.68 16.13 -6.14
C TYR A 311 -16.30 17.24 -5.17
N VAL A 312 -16.62 18.51 -5.47
CA VAL A 312 -16.32 19.63 -4.57
C VAL A 312 -16.95 19.44 -3.18
N ARG A 313 -18.17 18.90 -3.11
CA ARG A 313 -18.83 18.59 -1.84
C ARG A 313 -18.17 17.42 -1.11
N ALA A 314 -17.91 16.32 -1.82
CA ALA A 314 -17.24 15.14 -1.28
C ALA A 314 -15.85 15.47 -0.73
N GLN A 315 -15.05 16.26 -1.47
CA GLN A 315 -13.71 16.71 -1.08
C GLN A 315 -13.74 17.50 0.24
N LYS A 316 -14.73 18.38 0.45
CA LYS A 316 -14.89 19.11 1.71
C LYS A 316 -15.19 18.18 2.89
N ALA A 317 -16.08 17.20 2.70
CA ALA A 317 -16.36 16.20 3.72
C ALA A 317 -15.14 15.29 3.99
N TYR A 318 -14.42 14.90 2.94
CA TYR A 318 -13.19 14.12 3.02
C TYR A 318 -12.12 14.84 3.84
N ALA A 319 -11.77 16.06 3.46
CA ALA A 319 -10.77 16.88 4.13
C ALA A 319 -11.07 17.09 5.62
N LYS A 320 -12.35 17.24 5.98
CA LYS A 320 -12.78 17.48 7.36
C LYS A 320 -12.78 16.22 8.24
N ASN A 321 -13.11 15.05 7.67
CA ASN A 321 -13.47 13.87 8.47
C ASN A 321 -12.46 12.72 8.40
N VAL A 322 -11.56 12.71 7.41
CA VAL A 322 -10.59 11.62 7.28
C VAL A 322 -9.61 11.65 8.45
N PHE A 323 -9.54 10.53 9.15
CA PHE A 323 -8.53 10.32 10.19
C PHE A 323 -7.19 9.95 9.56
N ALA A 324 -7.17 8.98 8.65
CA ALA A 324 -5.96 8.46 8.01
C ALA A 324 -6.23 8.13 6.54
N ALA A 325 -5.20 8.23 5.70
CA ALA A 325 -5.32 7.94 4.29
C ALA A 325 -4.15 7.13 3.75
N MET A 326 -4.42 6.17 2.87
CA MET A 326 -3.43 5.51 2.03
C MET A 326 -3.66 5.95 0.58
N CYS A 327 -2.74 6.73 0.03
CA CYS A 327 -2.77 7.21 -1.35
C CYS A 327 -1.45 6.82 -2.03
N SER A 328 -1.47 5.80 -2.87
CA SER A 328 -0.26 5.30 -3.53
C SER A 328 0.17 6.19 -4.70
N ASP A 329 1.49 6.21 -4.94
CA ASP A 329 2.11 6.95 -6.04
C ASP A 329 2.85 6.07 -7.05
N ASN A 330 2.68 4.74 -6.99
CA ASN A 330 3.38 3.83 -7.88
C ASN A 330 2.54 2.58 -8.25
N PRO A 331 2.33 2.29 -9.54
CA PRO A 331 1.49 1.18 -10.00
C PRO A 331 2.19 -0.19 -9.95
N ASN A 332 3.49 -0.26 -9.64
CA ASN A 332 4.23 -1.52 -9.59
C ASN A 332 3.66 -2.45 -8.51
N GLY A 333 3.48 -1.91 -7.30
CA GLY A 333 2.97 -2.68 -6.18
C GLY A 333 3.84 -3.86 -5.74
N VAL A 334 3.23 -4.78 -4.99
CA VAL A 334 3.89 -6.03 -4.61
C VAL A 334 3.77 -7.09 -5.70
N MET A 335 4.74 -7.99 -5.75
CA MET A 335 4.71 -9.13 -6.66
C MET A 335 3.48 -9.99 -6.39
N SER A 336 2.55 -10.02 -7.34
CA SER A 336 1.28 -10.74 -7.21
C SER A 336 0.64 -11.01 -8.57
N GLN A 337 -0.45 -11.77 -8.58
CA GLN A 337 -1.26 -11.99 -9.78
C GLN A 337 -1.89 -10.70 -10.36
N TYR A 338 -1.93 -9.61 -9.60
CA TYR A 338 -2.50 -8.33 -10.03
C TYR A 338 -1.46 -7.40 -10.67
N GLU A 339 -0.17 -7.62 -10.42
CA GLU A 339 0.93 -6.74 -10.88
C GLU A 339 0.86 -6.49 -12.39
N ALA A 340 0.74 -7.55 -13.19
CA ALA A 340 0.77 -7.45 -14.66
C ALA A 340 -0.39 -6.60 -15.22
N ILE A 341 -1.62 -6.79 -14.73
CA ILE A 341 -2.79 -6.04 -15.22
C ILE A 341 -2.75 -4.59 -14.75
N MET A 342 -2.25 -4.32 -13.54
CA MET A 342 -2.10 -2.96 -13.03
C MET A 342 -1.03 -2.18 -13.79
N LEU A 343 0.14 -2.78 -14.01
CA LEU A 343 1.21 -2.17 -14.81
C LEU A 343 0.78 -1.89 -16.25
N PHE A 344 0.06 -2.84 -16.85
CA PHE A 344 -0.50 -2.64 -18.18
C PHE A 344 -1.48 -1.47 -18.20
N THR A 345 -2.42 -1.42 -17.25
CA THR A 345 -3.42 -0.34 -17.13
C THR A 345 -2.74 1.02 -16.98
N ALA A 346 -1.77 1.13 -16.07
CA ALA A 346 -1.01 2.35 -15.83
C ALA A 346 -0.24 2.84 -17.07
N ARG A 347 0.10 1.94 -18.00
CA ARG A 347 0.83 2.28 -19.22
C ARG A 347 -0.07 2.67 -20.39
N VAL A 348 -1.28 2.12 -20.48
CA VAL A 348 -2.20 2.36 -21.61
C VAL A 348 -3.17 3.50 -21.34
N VAL A 349 -3.57 3.71 -20.08
CA VAL A 349 -4.46 4.79 -19.70
C VAL A 349 -3.67 6.11 -19.68
N PRO A 350 -4.19 7.19 -20.28
CA PRO A 350 -3.54 8.51 -20.28
C PRO A 350 -3.73 9.19 -18.92
N HIS A 351 -3.08 8.64 -17.89
CA HIS A 351 -3.09 9.24 -16.55
C HIS A 351 -2.52 10.67 -16.57
N LYS A 352 -3.06 11.53 -15.71
CA LYS A 352 -2.55 12.92 -15.57
C LYS A 352 -1.17 13.00 -14.93
N SER A 353 -0.75 11.94 -14.25
CA SER A 353 0.53 11.85 -13.56
C SER A 353 1.03 10.41 -13.58
N PRO A 354 2.36 10.18 -13.68
CA PRO A 354 2.94 8.86 -13.43
C PRO A 354 2.75 8.39 -11.99
N GLN A 355 2.40 9.29 -11.07
CA GLN A 355 2.11 8.98 -9.67
C GLN A 355 0.67 8.51 -9.53
N ASN A 356 0.47 7.20 -9.62
CA ASN A 356 -0.84 6.56 -9.52
C ASN A 356 -0.71 5.12 -9.02
N ASP A 357 -1.82 4.54 -8.59
CA ASP A 357 -1.90 3.15 -8.16
C ASP A 357 -2.36 2.20 -9.29
N ALA A 358 -2.17 2.61 -10.54
CA ALA A 358 -2.76 2.10 -11.79
C ALA A 358 -4.20 2.52 -12.08
N LEU A 359 -5.02 2.83 -11.08
CA LEU A 359 -6.41 3.25 -11.31
C LEU A 359 -6.68 4.68 -10.85
N VAL A 360 -6.06 5.12 -9.77
CA VAL A 360 -6.27 6.40 -9.12
C VAL A 360 -4.94 7.12 -9.00
N GLU A 361 -4.87 8.34 -9.53
CA GLU A 361 -3.73 9.22 -9.35
C GLU A 361 -3.58 9.63 -7.88
N PHE A 362 -2.33 9.74 -7.41
CA PHE A 362 -2.00 10.18 -6.05
C PHE A 362 -2.75 11.47 -5.68
N GLN A 363 -2.75 12.46 -6.59
CA GLN A 363 -3.44 13.74 -6.40
C GLN A 363 -4.96 13.59 -6.31
N SER A 364 -5.55 12.68 -7.08
CA SER A 364 -6.99 12.39 -6.97
C SER A 364 -7.32 11.82 -5.59
N CYS A 365 -6.42 11.04 -4.99
CA CYS A 365 -6.60 10.52 -3.64
C CYS A 365 -6.32 11.54 -2.54
N ALA A 366 -5.25 12.33 -2.68
CA ALA A 366 -4.76 13.22 -1.64
C ALA A 366 -5.48 14.59 -1.60
N ILE A 367 -6.33 14.92 -2.58
CA ILE A 367 -6.99 16.23 -2.66
C ILE A 367 -7.73 16.58 -1.36
N GLY A 368 -7.52 17.81 -0.87
CA GLY A 368 -8.09 18.28 0.39
C GLY A 368 -7.34 17.81 1.64
N LEU A 369 -6.38 16.89 1.52
CA LEU A 369 -5.46 16.51 2.58
C LEU A 369 -4.12 17.23 2.40
N ASP A 370 -3.37 17.37 3.50
CA ASP A 370 -2.05 17.99 3.48
C ASP A 370 -1.01 17.01 2.96
N GLU A 371 -0.62 17.17 1.69
CA GLU A 371 0.37 16.32 1.01
C GLU A 371 1.71 16.23 1.77
N SER A 372 2.09 17.27 2.53
CA SER A 372 3.34 17.27 3.30
C SER A 372 3.35 16.26 4.45
N LYS A 373 2.17 15.80 4.89
CA LYS A 373 2.03 14.77 5.93
C LYS A 373 2.16 13.35 5.39
N PHE A 374 2.19 13.18 4.07
CA PHE A 374 2.29 11.87 3.45
C PHE A 374 3.72 11.33 3.49
N GLY A 375 3.91 10.20 4.17
CA GLY A 375 5.20 9.52 4.27
C GLY A 375 5.21 8.18 3.55
N LYS A 376 6.39 7.74 3.09
CA LYS A 376 6.58 6.44 2.43
C LYS A 376 6.71 5.26 3.40
N ASN A 377 6.64 5.49 4.71
CA ASN A 377 6.73 4.45 5.71
C ASN A 377 5.32 4.03 6.16
N TYR A 378 5.07 2.72 6.35
CA TYR A 378 3.80 2.17 6.84
C TYR A 378 3.36 2.68 8.23
N ARG A 379 4.20 3.44 8.95
CA ARG A 379 3.81 4.12 10.20
C ARG A 379 3.20 5.50 9.98
N SER A 380 3.24 6.01 8.75
CA SER A 380 2.70 7.33 8.41
C SER A 380 1.18 7.24 8.40
N LYS A 381 0.52 8.07 9.22
CA LYS A 381 -0.96 8.15 9.25
C LYS A 381 -1.54 8.48 7.87
N PHE A 382 -0.85 9.37 7.16
CA PHE A 382 -1.04 9.61 5.73
C PHE A 382 0.09 8.88 5.02
N TYR A 383 -0.25 7.74 4.42
CA TYR A 383 0.72 6.83 3.82
C TYR A 383 0.71 7.02 2.31
N ARG A 384 1.91 7.25 1.77
CA ARG A 384 2.20 7.33 0.34
C ARG A 384 3.00 6.11 -0.10
N PRO A 385 2.34 4.95 -0.19
CA PRO A 385 3.00 3.72 -0.58
C PRO A 385 3.38 3.69 -2.05
N SER A 386 4.18 2.69 -2.41
CA SER A 386 4.39 2.24 -3.78
C SER A 386 3.61 0.95 -4.07
N LEU A 387 2.28 1.04 -3.95
CA LEU A 387 1.31 -0.06 -4.02
C LEU A 387 0.34 0.08 -5.20
N ASN A 388 0.01 -0.99 -5.89
CA ASN A 388 -1.04 -0.93 -6.90
C ASN A 388 -2.44 -0.95 -6.26
N HIS A 389 -3.49 -0.66 -7.03
CA HIS A 389 -4.85 -0.52 -6.50
C HIS A 389 -5.38 -1.81 -5.83
N ALA A 390 -4.95 -2.99 -6.27
CA ALA A 390 -5.33 -4.26 -5.63
C ALA A 390 -4.60 -4.47 -4.30
N ASP A 391 -3.35 -4.03 -4.19
CA ASP A 391 -2.60 -4.12 -2.94
C ASP A 391 -3.22 -3.24 -1.86
N THR A 392 -3.64 -2.02 -2.22
CA THR A 392 -4.35 -1.12 -1.29
C THR A 392 -5.71 -1.70 -0.85
N ALA A 393 -6.33 -2.55 -1.68
CA ALA A 393 -7.54 -3.29 -1.32
C ALA A 393 -7.27 -4.51 -0.42
N PHE A 394 -6.04 -4.69 0.05
CA PHE A 394 -5.59 -5.87 0.80
C PHE A 394 -5.76 -7.20 0.06
N LEU A 395 -5.89 -7.19 -1.27
CA LEU A 395 -6.03 -8.43 -2.06
C LEU A 395 -4.71 -9.21 -2.19
N THR A 396 -3.62 -8.64 -1.71
CA THR A 396 -2.27 -9.20 -1.77
C THR A 396 -1.68 -9.29 -0.35
N HIS A 397 -0.39 -9.03 -0.21
CA HIS A 397 0.38 -9.19 1.02
C HIS A 397 1.35 -8.02 1.18
N ASP A 398 1.96 -7.92 2.36
CA ASP A 398 3.06 -6.98 2.55
C ASP A 398 4.30 -7.44 1.78
N ALA A 399 5.07 -6.50 1.25
CA ALA A 399 6.41 -6.79 0.78
C ALA A 399 7.29 -7.17 1.99
N PHE A 400 8.19 -8.12 1.77
CA PHE A 400 9.20 -8.44 2.76
C PHE A 400 10.16 -7.26 2.99
N TRP A 401 10.66 -6.66 1.92
CA TRP A 401 11.84 -5.79 1.98
C TRP A 401 11.55 -4.29 1.91
N ASP A 402 10.36 -3.89 1.46
CA ASP A 402 10.05 -2.49 1.17
C ASP A 402 8.96 -1.96 2.11
N ASP A 403 9.34 -1.05 3.01
CA ASP A 403 8.43 -0.41 3.96
C ASP A 403 7.34 0.45 3.30
N SER A 404 7.53 0.83 2.04
CA SER A 404 6.52 1.52 1.22
C SER A 404 5.53 0.57 0.54
N GLN A 405 5.67 -0.73 0.77
CA GLN A 405 4.84 -1.77 0.18
C GLN A 405 4.20 -2.69 1.23
N LYS A 406 3.88 -2.16 2.41
CA LYS A 406 3.24 -2.91 3.50
C LYS A 406 1.81 -2.43 3.83
N PRO A 407 0.79 -2.71 2.98
CA PRO A 407 -0.57 -2.25 3.24
C PRO A 407 -1.17 -2.82 4.54
N ARG A 408 -0.97 -4.12 4.81
CA ARG A 408 -1.56 -4.79 5.98
C ARG A 408 -0.90 -4.29 7.26
N LYS A 409 0.43 -4.23 7.29
CA LYS A 409 1.18 -3.67 8.42
C LYS A 409 0.84 -2.20 8.66
N TRP A 410 0.59 -1.41 7.61
CA TRP A 410 0.11 -0.03 7.78
C TRP A 410 -1.18 0.02 8.59
N PHE A 411 -2.19 -0.77 8.18
CA PHE A 411 -3.47 -0.81 8.90
C PHE A 411 -3.31 -1.35 10.32
N GLU A 412 -2.50 -2.41 10.49
CA GLU A 412 -2.22 -3.05 11.77
C GLU A 412 -1.61 -2.08 12.80
N CYS A 413 -0.73 -1.18 12.33
CA CYS A 413 0.03 -0.25 13.17
C CYS A 413 -0.60 1.14 13.32
N LEU A 414 -1.73 1.39 12.64
CA LEU A 414 -2.32 2.71 12.46
C LEU A 414 -2.94 3.32 13.72
N LEU A 415 -3.66 2.50 14.49
CA LEU A 415 -4.62 2.94 15.52
C LEU A 415 -4.18 2.65 16.94
#